data_AF-A0A7S2BCN9-F1
#
_entry.id   AF-A0A7S2BCN9-F1
#
_cell.length_a   1.000
_cell.length_b   1.000
_cell.length_c   1.000
_cell.angle_alpha   90.00
_cell.angle_beta   90.00
_cell.angle_gamma   90.00
#
_symmetry.space_group_name_H-M   'P 1'
#
loop_
_entity.id
_entity.type
_entity.pdbx_description
1 polymer ?
#
loop_
_entity_poly.entity_id
_entity_poly.type
_entity_poly.pdbx_seq_one_letter_code
_entity_poly.pdbx_strand_id
1 'polypeptide(L)'
;QLRVNIMVRTWRIQIKESLVRHLQQRCRPTGSLKLIPARVSFISTPPYRPYVDLKKSWVPRMDAAVEDVTIKAKIYELLQFQNEVAGQLVPWFNSNMPAAYFTHVTQEIQHEILRNLMAIFDHEKRKFKESGDELTLAMDGKREMIFINSAGSYVGLLLAQLTTLPRNLGPLNELNVYTSLDGQLCVNRFFFDAPKILQDMGDNTGIGENIIRFATELEAQQGHSSNDPSSGLGCEWSKELFSAASLKDYMQRCPGSYVKNSSPRSFLQQRHLFESVKGTEGTAVMFEPATEGLPGSWSTEGYNHYHIAEQNSFWLKVATSNAIPQ
;
A
#
# COMPACT_ATOMS: atom_id res chain seq x y z
N GLN A 1 5.83 17.48 15.58
CA GLN A 1 6.40 16.13 15.76
C GLN A 1 5.52 15.14 15.00
N LEU A 2 5.95 14.71 13.81
CA LEU A 2 5.29 13.67 13.05
C LEU A 2 5.52 12.34 13.78
N ARG A 3 4.46 11.73 14.32
CA ARG A 3 4.51 10.36 14.83
C ARG A 3 4.28 9.43 13.64
N VAL A 4 5.36 8.87 13.10
CA VAL A 4 5.29 7.83 12.07
C VAL A 4 4.88 6.54 12.77
N ASN A 5 3.72 5.99 12.41
CA ASN A 5 3.21 4.73 12.95
C ASN A 5 3.92 3.57 12.25
N ILE A 6 4.73 2.79 12.98
CA ILE A 6 5.25 1.52 12.48
C ILE A 6 4.63 0.34 13.23
N MET A 7 4.20 -0.64 12.46
CA MET A 7 3.46 -1.81 12.86
C MET A 7 4.43 -3.01 12.99
N VAL A 8 4.45 -3.70 14.14
CA VAL A 8 5.17 -4.99 14.24
C VAL A 8 4.36 -6.02 13.47
N ARG A 9 4.86 -6.45 12.30
CA ARG A 9 4.26 -7.51 11.49
C ARG A 9 5.12 -8.75 11.56
N THR A 10 4.50 -9.88 11.89
CA THR A 10 5.13 -11.20 11.77
C THR A 10 4.90 -11.70 10.35
N TRP A 11 5.98 -12.01 9.64
CA TRP A 11 5.90 -12.53 8.28
C TRP A 11 6.40 -13.98 8.27
N ARG A 12 5.68 -14.86 7.58
CA ARG A 12 6.23 -16.16 7.16
C ARG A 12 6.98 -15.92 5.85
N ILE A 13 8.30 -15.98 5.88
CA ILE A 13 9.11 -15.80 4.67
C ILE A 13 9.74 -17.15 4.32
N GLN A 14 9.36 -17.67 3.15
CA GLN A 14 9.98 -18.85 2.58
C GLN A 14 11.15 -18.37 1.70
N ILE A 15 12.36 -18.39 2.25
CA ILE A 15 13.56 -17.95 1.53
C ILE A 15 14.06 -19.14 0.69
N LYS A 16 13.96 -19.04 -0.64
CA LYS A 16 14.66 -19.94 -1.57
C LYS A 16 16.06 -19.38 -1.84
N GLU A 17 17.10 -20.21 -1.67
CA GLU A 17 18.51 -19.85 -1.92
C GLU A 17 18.80 -19.31 -3.34
N SER A 18 17.88 -19.48 -4.30
CA SER A 18 18.06 -19.07 -5.70
C SER A 18 17.91 -17.56 -5.96
N LEU A 19 17.36 -16.77 -5.03
CA LEU A 19 17.06 -15.35 -5.27
C LEU A 19 18.27 -14.41 -5.17
N VAL A 20 19.39 -14.87 -4.58
CA VAL A 20 20.59 -14.05 -4.35
C VAL A 20 21.44 -13.87 -5.63
N ARG A 21 21.25 -14.72 -6.66
CA ARG A 21 22.11 -14.73 -7.86
C ARG A 21 21.54 -14.03 -9.09
N HIS A 22 20.30 -13.54 -9.05
CA HIS A 22 19.61 -13.05 -10.27
C HIS A 22 19.62 -11.52 -10.46
N LEU A 23 20.22 -10.74 -9.55
CA LEU A 23 20.21 -9.27 -9.59
C LEU A 23 21.48 -8.62 -10.19
N GLN A 24 22.34 -9.37 -10.89
CA GLN A 24 23.61 -8.82 -11.40
C GLN A 24 23.75 -8.69 -12.92
N GLN A 25 22.75 -9.02 -13.75
CA GLN A 25 22.90 -8.90 -15.20
C GLN A 25 21.63 -8.44 -15.90
N ARG A 26 21.58 -7.16 -16.30
CA ARG A 26 21.24 -6.70 -17.67
C ARG A 26 21.00 -5.19 -17.71
N CYS A 27 21.89 -4.46 -18.39
CA CYS A 27 21.55 -3.23 -19.13
C CYS A 27 22.55 -3.03 -20.28
N ARG A 28 22.08 -3.02 -21.53
CA ARG A 28 22.65 -2.23 -22.64
C ARG A 28 21.52 -1.85 -23.62
N PRO A 29 21.41 -0.59 -24.05
CA PRO A 29 20.53 -0.17 -25.13
C PRO A 29 21.32 0.17 -26.41
N THR A 30 20.71 -0.04 -27.58
CA THR A 30 21.10 0.70 -28.81
C THR A 30 20.03 0.52 -29.89
N GLY A 31 19.61 1.61 -30.53
CA GLY A 31 18.88 1.55 -31.80
C GLY A 31 18.05 2.80 -32.12
N SER A 32 18.69 3.77 -32.78
CA SER A 32 18.12 5.00 -33.34
C SER A 32 17.24 4.76 -34.58
N LEU A 33 16.10 5.46 -34.71
CA LEU A 33 15.31 5.53 -35.94
C LEU A 33 15.30 6.96 -36.52
N LYS A 34 15.48 7.05 -37.84
CA LYS A 34 15.50 8.28 -38.65
C LYS A 34 14.10 8.65 -39.13
N LEU A 35 13.77 9.94 -39.07
CA LEU A 35 12.58 10.57 -39.65
C LEU A 35 12.78 10.92 -41.12
N ILE A 36 11.73 10.73 -41.93
CA ILE A 36 11.61 11.20 -43.33
C ILE A 36 10.55 12.32 -43.34
N PRO A 37 10.77 13.47 -43.99
CA PRO A 37 9.74 14.51 -44.10
C PRO A 37 8.81 14.24 -45.29
N ALA A 38 7.50 14.22 -45.04
CA ALA A 38 6.48 14.25 -46.08
C ALA A 38 6.14 15.69 -46.47
N ARG A 39 6.14 15.94 -47.78
CA ARG A 39 5.95 17.24 -48.44
C ARG A 39 4.46 17.53 -48.57
N VAL A 40 3.96 18.61 -47.98
CA VAL A 40 2.59 19.11 -48.17
C VAL A 40 2.55 20.04 -49.36
N SER A 41 1.79 19.68 -50.40
CA SER A 41 1.49 20.55 -51.54
C SER A 41 0.17 21.28 -51.31
N PHE A 42 0.22 22.61 -51.30
CA PHE A 42 -0.93 23.50 -51.31
C PHE A 42 -1.66 23.41 -52.65
N ILE A 43 -2.96 23.10 -52.61
CA ILE A 43 -3.86 23.27 -53.77
C ILE A 43 -4.58 24.59 -53.60
N SER A 44 -4.27 25.52 -54.51
CA SER A 44 -4.94 26.79 -54.73
C SER A 44 -6.42 26.58 -55.01
N THR A 45 -7.28 27.30 -54.29
CA THR A 45 -8.71 27.42 -54.56
C THR A 45 -8.96 28.18 -55.88
N PRO A 46 -9.99 27.81 -56.66
CA PRO A 46 -10.54 28.68 -57.70
C PRO A 46 -11.66 29.57 -57.13
N PRO A 47 -11.95 30.71 -57.80
CA PRO A 47 -12.74 31.78 -57.23
C PRO A 47 -14.25 31.55 -57.34
N TYR A 48 -14.91 32.06 -56.29
CA TYR A 48 -16.29 32.47 -56.14
C TYR A 48 -17.16 32.50 -57.42
N ARG A 49 -18.22 31.68 -57.45
CA ARG A 49 -19.42 31.92 -58.26
C ARG A 49 -20.56 32.37 -57.34
N PRO A 50 -21.20 33.52 -57.58
CA PRO A 50 -22.40 33.91 -56.87
C PRO A 50 -23.61 33.34 -57.61
N TYR A 51 -24.45 32.61 -56.87
CA TYR A 51 -25.88 32.31 -57.05
C TYR A 51 -26.14 30.84 -56.70
N VAL A 52 -26.48 30.59 -55.44
CA VAL A 52 -27.18 29.37 -55.05
C VAL A 52 -28.45 29.77 -54.32
N ASP A 53 -29.54 29.32 -54.94
CA ASP A 53 -30.92 29.34 -54.53
C ASP A 53 -31.09 29.05 -53.02
N LEU A 54 -31.78 29.94 -52.30
CA LEU A 54 -32.05 29.89 -50.85
C LEU A 54 -33.05 28.79 -50.45
N LYS A 55 -33.24 27.76 -51.28
CA LYS A 55 -34.16 26.64 -51.01
C LYS A 55 -33.39 25.35 -50.82
N LYS A 56 -33.38 24.90 -49.55
CA LYS A 56 -32.78 23.67 -48.99
C LYS A 56 -31.32 23.83 -48.58
N SER A 57 -31.10 24.56 -47.49
CA SER A 57 -29.96 24.23 -46.62
C SER A 57 -30.11 22.76 -46.19
N TRP A 58 -29.09 21.93 -46.47
CA TRP A 58 -28.99 20.55 -45.99
C TRP A 58 -28.94 20.44 -44.45
N VAL A 59 -28.91 21.58 -43.75
CA VAL A 59 -29.02 21.66 -42.30
C VAL A 59 -30.41 21.15 -41.90
N PRO A 60 -30.50 19.98 -41.23
CA PRO A 60 -31.76 19.46 -40.76
C PRO A 60 -32.39 20.47 -39.81
N ARG A 61 -33.63 20.87 -40.07
CA ARG A 61 -34.37 21.75 -39.17
C ARG A 61 -34.76 20.94 -37.94
N MET A 62 -33.94 20.95 -36.89
CA MET A 62 -34.25 20.47 -35.52
C MET A 62 -35.28 19.33 -35.47
N ASP A 63 -35.05 18.26 -36.23
CA ASP A 63 -35.87 17.06 -36.17
C ASP A 63 -35.36 16.23 -35.00
N ALA A 64 -36.23 15.94 -34.03
CA ALA A 64 -35.89 15.16 -32.83
C ALA A 64 -35.18 13.83 -33.16
N ALA A 65 -35.45 13.25 -34.34
CA ALA A 65 -34.78 12.05 -34.83
C ALA A 65 -33.30 12.28 -35.18
N VAL A 66 -32.94 13.43 -35.75
CA VAL A 66 -31.54 13.78 -36.06
C VAL A 66 -30.76 14.06 -34.79
N GLU A 67 -31.40 14.70 -33.82
CA GLU A 67 -30.81 14.94 -32.49
C GLU A 67 -30.50 13.62 -31.77
N ASP A 68 -31.45 12.68 -31.73
CA ASP A 68 -31.26 11.36 -31.10
C ASP A 68 -30.11 10.57 -31.75
N VAL A 69 -30.04 10.55 -33.08
CA VAL A 69 -28.93 9.88 -33.81
C VAL A 69 -27.60 10.56 -33.51
N THR A 70 -27.57 11.89 -33.43
CA THR A 70 -26.34 12.65 -33.12
C THR A 70 -25.89 12.39 -31.69
N ILE A 71 -26.81 12.35 -30.72
CA ILE A 71 -26.51 12.03 -29.31
C ILE A 71 -25.93 10.61 -29.22
N LYS A 72 -26.58 9.62 -29.86
CA LYS A 72 -26.11 8.23 -29.86
C LYS A 72 -24.73 8.09 -30.50
N ALA A 73 -24.49 8.76 -31.63
CA ALA A 73 -23.20 8.75 -32.31
C ALA A 73 -22.09 9.32 -31.40
N LYS A 74 -22.35 10.45 -30.72
CA LYS A 74 -21.40 11.05 -29.78
C LYS A 74 -21.13 10.16 -28.56
N ILE A 75 -22.16 9.54 -27.98
CA ILE A 75 -21.99 8.58 -26.87
C ILE A 75 -21.11 7.41 -27.32
N TYR A 76 -21.37 6.86 -28.50
CA TYR A 76 -20.59 5.76 -29.04
C TYR A 76 -19.12 6.13 -29.25
N GLU A 77 -18.85 7.30 -29.84
CA GLU A 77 -17.49 7.81 -30.04
C GLU A 77 -16.75 8.00 -28.71
N LEU A 78 -17.42 8.58 -27.70
CA LEU A 78 -16.86 8.74 -26.35
C LEU A 78 -16.56 7.39 -25.68
N LEU A 79 -17.45 6.41 -25.80
CA LEU A 79 -17.24 5.08 -25.23
C LEU A 79 -16.08 4.36 -25.92
N GLN A 80 -15.98 4.48 -27.24
CA GLN A 80 -14.87 3.90 -27.99
C GLN A 80 -13.54 4.51 -27.52
N PHE A 81 -13.46 5.84 -27.43
CA PHE A 81 -12.27 6.54 -26.94
C PHE A 81 -11.91 6.11 -25.51
N GLN A 82 -12.89 6.03 -24.60
CA GLN A 82 -12.66 5.58 -23.22
C GLN A 82 -12.12 4.15 -23.17
N ASN A 83 -12.67 3.24 -23.99
CA ASN A 83 -12.20 1.86 -24.06
C ASN A 83 -10.77 1.75 -24.61
N GLU A 84 -10.42 2.57 -25.62
CA GLU A 84 -9.06 2.61 -26.17
C GLU A 84 -8.04 3.12 -25.13
N VAL A 85 -8.37 4.21 -24.42
CA VAL A 85 -7.56 4.74 -23.32
C VAL A 85 -7.41 3.69 -22.21
N ALA A 86 -8.51 3.09 -21.77
CA ALA A 86 -8.50 2.08 -20.71
C ALA A 86 -7.67 0.85 -21.12
N GLY A 87 -7.76 0.43 -22.38
CA GLY A 87 -7.01 -0.68 -22.96
C GLY A 87 -5.49 -0.49 -22.90
N GLN A 88 -5.00 0.75 -22.82
CA GLN A 88 -3.58 1.05 -22.67
C GLN A 88 -3.19 1.38 -21.22
N LEU A 89 -4.01 2.18 -20.55
CA LEU A 89 -3.74 2.67 -19.21
C LEU A 89 -3.74 1.54 -18.18
N VAL A 90 -4.74 0.66 -18.20
CA VAL A 90 -4.89 -0.39 -17.17
C VAL A 90 -3.71 -1.37 -17.18
N PRO A 91 -3.27 -1.92 -18.32
CA PRO A 91 -2.08 -2.77 -18.35
C PRO A 91 -0.82 -2.03 -17.88
N TRP A 92 -0.62 -0.79 -18.33
CA TRP A 92 0.52 0.03 -17.89
C TRP A 92 0.49 0.23 -16.38
N PHE A 93 -0.67 0.56 -15.81
CA PHE A 93 -0.84 0.80 -14.38
C PHE A 93 -0.50 -0.44 -13.56
N ASN A 94 -0.97 -1.61 -14.00
CA ASN A 94 -0.73 -2.86 -13.31
C ASN A 94 0.75 -3.29 -13.36
N SER A 95 1.47 -2.97 -14.45
CA SER A 95 2.90 -3.27 -14.58
C SER A 95 3.82 -2.25 -13.89
N ASN A 96 3.41 -0.99 -13.77
CA ASN A 96 4.27 0.08 -13.25
C ASN A 96 4.00 0.46 -11.80
N MET A 97 2.83 0.15 -11.23
CA MET A 97 2.56 0.45 -9.82
C MET A 97 3.18 -0.60 -8.88
N PRO A 98 3.66 -0.18 -7.69
CA PRO A 98 4.27 -1.10 -6.74
C PRO A 98 3.25 -2.07 -6.15
N ALA A 99 3.65 -3.32 -5.88
CA ALA A 99 2.76 -4.35 -5.32
C ALA A 99 2.07 -3.92 -4.00
N ALA A 100 2.77 -3.13 -3.17
CA ALA A 100 2.23 -2.57 -1.92
C ALA A 100 0.97 -1.71 -2.14
N TYR A 101 0.85 -1.05 -3.29
CA TYR A 101 -0.33 -0.27 -3.65
C TYR A 101 -1.57 -1.18 -3.74
N PHE A 102 -1.47 -2.28 -4.47
CA PHE A 102 -2.60 -3.20 -4.68
C PHE A 102 -3.03 -3.92 -3.40
N THR A 103 -2.13 -4.08 -2.43
CA THR A 103 -2.47 -4.65 -1.12
C THR A 103 -3.16 -3.66 -0.18
N HIS A 104 -2.84 -2.37 -0.29
CA HIS A 104 -3.33 -1.35 0.64
C HIS A 104 -4.53 -0.54 0.12
N VAL A 105 -4.79 -0.59 -1.18
CA VAL A 105 -5.85 0.18 -1.83
C VAL A 105 -6.97 -0.77 -2.23
N THR A 106 -8.20 -0.50 -1.78
CA THR A 106 -9.35 -1.34 -2.13
C THR A 106 -9.72 -1.18 -3.60
N GLN A 107 -10.38 -2.19 -4.18
CA GLN A 107 -10.71 -2.19 -5.60
C GLN A 107 -11.57 -0.98 -6.01
N GLU A 108 -12.46 -0.52 -5.12
CA GLU A 108 -13.31 0.65 -5.36
C GLU A 108 -12.47 1.91 -5.57
N ILE A 109 -11.50 2.13 -4.68
CA ILE A 109 -10.58 3.27 -4.74
C ILE A 109 -9.66 3.14 -5.97
N GLN A 110 -9.20 1.92 -6.29
CA GLN A 110 -8.41 1.68 -7.50
C GLN A 110 -9.17 2.07 -8.76
N HIS A 111 -10.45 1.68 -8.88
CA HIS A 111 -11.29 2.07 -10.02
C HIS A 111 -11.49 3.58 -10.10
N GLU A 112 -11.66 4.26 -8.97
CA GLU A 112 -11.79 5.70 -8.94
C GLU A 112 -10.52 6.41 -9.37
N ILE A 113 -9.36 5.97 -8.87
CA ILE A 113 -8.06 6.46 -9.31
C ILE A 113 -7.89 6.25 -10.82
N LEU A 114 -8.23 5.06 -11.34
CA LEU A 114 -8.15 4.80 -12.78
C LEU A 114 -9.07 5.70 -13.61
N ARG A 115 -10.32 5.94 -13.18
CA ARG A 115 -11.22 6.88 -13.86
C ARG A 115 -10.63 8.28 -13.94
N ASN A 116 -10.01 8.73 -12.84
CA ASN A 116 -9.35 10.03 -12.78
C ASN A 116 -8.08 10.08 -13.63
N LEU A 117 -7.30 9.00 -13.65
CA LEU A 117 -6.13 8.88 -14.52
C LEU A 117 -6.51 8.91 -16.01
N MET A 118 -7.63 8.31 -16.41
CA MET A 118 -8.12 8.39 -17.79
C MET A 118 -8.39 9.83 -18.24
N ALA A 119 -8.72 10.75 -17.32
CA ALA A 119 -8.94 12.16 -17.66
C ALA A 119 -7.62 12.91 -17.95
N ILE A 120 -6.51 12.48 -17.36
CA ILE A 120 -5.18 13.11 -17.53
C ILE A 120 -4.32 12.39 -18.56
N PHE A 121 -4.57 11.11 -18.80
CA PHE A 121 -3.77 10.30 -19.70
C PHE A 121 -3.88 10.80 -21.15
N ASP A 122 -2.75 11.16 -21.75
CA ASP A 122 -2.66 11.52 -23.15
C ASP A 122 -2.44 10.24 -23.97
N HIS A 123 -3.52 9.77 -24.61
CA HIS A 123 -3.51 8.56 -25.43
C HIS A 123 -2.55 8.65 -26.62
N GLU A 124 -2.38 9.83 -27.22
CA GLU A 124 -1.51 10.01 -28.39
C GLU A 124 -0.04 9.89 -28.00
N LYS A 125 0.33 10.51 -26.87
CA LYS A 125 1.72 10.52 -26.39
C LYS A 125 2.07 9.33 -25.51
N ARG A 126 1.08 8.54 -25.10
CA ARG A 126 1.22 7.44 -24.11
C ARG A 126 1.94 7.90 -22.84
N LYS A 127 1.63 9.12 -22.41
CA LYS A 127 2.22 9.76 -21.24
C LYS A 127 1.12 10.50 -20.50
N PHE A 128 1.32 10.72 -19.22
CA PHE A 128 0.51 11.69 -18.53
C PHE A 128 0.88 13.10 -18.97
N LYS A 129 -0.09 14.02 -18.97
CA LYS A 129 0.18 15.42 -19.27
C LYS A 129 1.20 15.96 -18.27
N GLU A 130 2.29 16.51 -18.79
CA GLU A 130 3.38 17.14 -18.02
C GLU A 130 2.97 18.48 -17.39
N SER A 131 1.69 18.85 -17.43
CA SER A 131 1.16 20.13 -16.94
C SER A 131 1.33 20.36 -15.43
N GLY A 132 1.86 19.38 -14.68
CA GLY A 132 1.89 19.45 -13.22
C GLY A 132 0.48 19.40 -12.63
N ASP A 133 -0.48 18.84 -13.38
CA ASP A 133 -1.86 18.71 -12.93
C ASP A 133 -1.92 17.77 -11.73
N GLU A 134 -2.26 18.34 -10.59
CA GLU A 134 -2.53 17.62 -9.36
C GLU A 134 -4.04 17.37 -9.27
N LEU A 135 -4.45 16.09 -9.30
CA LEU A 135 -5.83 15.74 -8.97
C LEU A 135 -5.94 15.45 -7.50
N THR A 136 -6.86 16.15 -6.86
CA THR A 136 -7.26 15.88 -5.49
C THR A 136 -8.59 15.16 -5.51
N LEU A 137 -8.63 13.93 -5.00
CA LEU A 137 -9.85 13.18 -4.77
C LEU A 137 -10.18 13.26 -3.28
N ALA A 138 -11.27 13.96 -2.99
CA ALA A 138 -11.90 13.92 -1.68
C ALA A 138 -12.98 12.82 -1.73
N MET A 139 -12.83 11.80 -0.89
CA MET A 139 -13.82 10.74 -0.78
C MET A 139 -15.02 11.24 0.05
N ASP A 140 -16.21 11.30 -0.53
CA ASP A 140 -17.41 11.73 0.19
C ASP A 140 -17.64 10.89 1.46
N GLY A 141 -17.70 11.57 2.61
CA GLY A 141 -17.96 10.96 3.91
C GLY A 141 -16.80 10.18 4.54
N LYS A 142 -15.65 10.05 3.86
CA LYS A 142 -14.44 9.46 4.43
C LYS A 142 -13.42 10.56 4.74
N ARG A 143 -12.71 10.43 5.86
CA ARG A 143 -11.61 11.36 6.19
C ARG A 143 -10.31 10.93 5.50
N GLU A 144 -10.39 10.78 4.18
CA GLU A 144 -9.28 10.39 3.32
C GLU A 144 -9.18 11.37 2.14
N MET A 145 -7.96 11.79 1.83
CA MET A 145 -7.66 12.55 0.62
C MET A 145 -6.60 11.84 -0.19
N ILE A 146 -6.81 11.80 -1.51
CA ILE A 146 -5.89 11.17 -2.46
C ILE A 146 -5.42 12.23 -3.42
N PHE A 147 -4.11 12.41 -3.51
CA PHE A 147 -3.48 13.27 -4.49
C PHE A 147 -2.81 12.41 -5.55
N ILE A 148 -3.11 12.70 -6.82
CA ILE A 148 -2.55 12.02 -7.97
C ILE A 148 -1.75 13.05 -8.76
N ASN A 149 -0.46 12.79 -8.93
CA ASN A 149 0.46 13.66 -9.68
C ASN A 149 1.00 12.95 -10.92
N SER A 150 0.79 13.59 -12.07
CA SER A 150 1.27 13.13 -13.39
C SER A 150 2.71 13.52 -13.72
N ALA A 151 3.32 14.40 -12.92
CA ALA A 151 4.69 14.87 -13.11
C ALA A 151 5.71 14.07 -12.27
N GLY A 152 5.27 12.94 -11.67
CA GLY A 152 6.11 12.15 -10.79
C GLY A 152 6.31 12.73 -9.40
N SER A 153 7.31 12.20 -8.70
CA SER A 153 7.73 12.67 -7.37
C SER A 153 8.93 13.60 -7.51
N TYR A 154 8.77 14.87 -7.14
CA TYR A 154 9.87 15.83 -7.05
C TYR A 154 10.00 16.37 -5.63
N VAL A 155 11.20 16.86 -5.31
CA VAL A 155 11.52 17.37 -3.97
C VAL A 155 10.61 18.55 -3.63
N GLY A 156 9.88 18.44 -2.51
CA GLY A 156 8.97 19.48 -2.04
C GLY A 156 7.50 19.30 -2.44
N LEU A 157 7.18 18.39 -3.36
CA LEU A 157 5.80 18.08 -3.75
C LEU A 157 4.94 17.70 -2.53
N LEU A 158 5.44 16.76 -1.71
CA LEU A 158 4.74 16.32 -0.51
C LEU A 158 4.56 17.46 0.50
N LEU A 159 5.53 18.37 0.60
CA LEU A 159 5.42 19.52 1.49
C LEU A 159 4.34 20.50 0.98
N ALA A 160 4.31 20.76 -0.32
CA ALA A 160 3.25 21.57 -0.94
C ALA A 160 1.87 20.96 -0.68
N GLN A 161 1.73 19.64 -0.84
CA GLN A 161 0.50 18.93 -0.51
C GLN A 161 0.10 19.03 0.96
N LEU A 162 1.06 18.87 1.87
CA LEU A 162 0.79 19.04 3.30
C LEU A 162 0.28 20.46 3.63
N THR A 163 0.67 21.48 2.86
CA THR A 163 0.15 22.84 3.04
C THR A 163 -1.25 23.05 2.49
N THR A 164 -1.68 22.26 1.49
CA THR A 164 -3.03 22.33 0.92
C THR A 164 -4.04 21.49 1.70
N LEU A 165 -3.58 20.62 2.61
CA LEU A 165 -4.48 19.79 3.40
C LEU A 165 -5.45 20.61 4.26
N PRO A 166 -6.74 20.22 4.27
CA PRO A 166 -7.76 20.84 5.11
C PRO A 166 -7.48 20.58 6.59
N ARG A 167 -7.35 21.66 7.37
CA ARG A 167 -7.07 21.59 8.81
C ARG A 167 -8.26 21.13 9.65
N ASN A 168 -9.46 21.09 9.07
CA ASN A 168 -10.70 20.71 9.74
C ASN A 168 -10.97 19.20 9.76
N LEU A 169 -10.17 18.38 9.06
CA LEU A 169 -10.36 16.92 9.05
C LEU A 169 -9.77 16.20 10.28
N GLY A 170 -8.99 16.91 11.10
CA GLY A 170 -8.31 16.36 12.28
C GLY A 170 -6.81 16.15 12.05
N PRO A 171 -6.11 15.46 12.98
CA PRO A 171 -4.69 15.16 12.82
C PRO A 171 -4.49 14.15 11.68
N LEU A 172 -3.41 14.34 10.91
CA LEU A 172 -2.96 13.36 9.92
C LEU A 172 -2.43 12.12 10.67
N ASN A 173 -3.01 10.96 10.39
CA ASN A 173 -2.68 9.71 11.09
C ASN A 173 -1.81 8.78 10.26
N GLU A 174 -2.06 8.72 8.96
CA GLU A 174 -1.32 7.86 8.04
C GLU A 174 -1.11 8.58 6.71
N LEU A 175 0.08 8.40 6.16
CA LEU A 175 0.45 8.89 4.84
C LEU A 175 1.03 7.71 4.07
N ASN A 176 0.39 7.37 2.97
CA ASN A 176 0.87 6.35 2.04
C ASN A 176 1.27 6.99 0.72
N VAL A 177 2.54 6.82 0.35
CA VAL A 177 3.13 7.37 -0.87
C VAL A 177 3.44 6.21 -1.82
N TYR A 178 2.83 6.23 -3.00
CA TYR A 178 3.09 5.24 -4.04
C TYR A 178 3.62 5.94 -5.27
N THR A 179 4.82 5.57 -5.70
CA THR A 179 5.42 6.09 -6.93
C THR A 179 5.53 4.95 -7.93
N SER A 180 5.16 5.19 -9.18
CA SER A 180 5.32 4.23 -10.26
C SER A 180 6.80 3.94 -10.51
N LEU A 181 7.11 2.78 -11.06
CA LEU A 181 8.48 2.34 -11.35
C LEU A 181 9.20 3.26 -12.35
N ASP A 182 8.46 3.84 -13.28
CA ASP A 182 8.96 4.81 -14.25
C ASP A 182 8.97 6.26 -13.72
N GLY A 183 8.50 6.47 -12.49
CA GLY A 183 8.43 7.77 -11.84
C GLY A 183 7.45 8.75 -12.48
N GLN A 184 6.60 8.34 -13.43
CA GLN A 184 5.65 9.25 -14.08
C GLN A 184 4.42 9.54 -13.21
N LEU A 185 4.06 8.63 -12.31
CA LEU A 185 2.87 8.73 -11.51
C LEU A 185 3.21 8.64 -10.02
N CYS A 186 2.70 9.58 -9.25
CA CYS A 186 2.77 9.54 -7.79
C CYS A 186 1.36 9.65 -7.20
N VAL A 187 0.99 8.70 -6.33
CA VAL A 187 -0.29 8.66 -5.62
C VAL A 187 -0.02 8.77 -4.13
N ASN A 188 -0.44 9.89 -3.54
CA ASN A 188 -0.27 10.19 -2.12
C ASN A 188 -1.63 10.15 -1.43
N ARG A 189 -1.79 9.23 -0.47
CA ARG A 189 -3.03 9.06 0.31
C ARG A 189 -2.82 9.55 1.73
N PHE A 190 -3.66 10.47 2.16
CA PHE A 190 -3.66 11.07 3.48
C PHE A 190 -4.89 10.62 4.25
N PHE A 191 -4.68 10.00 5.42
CA PHE A 191 -5.76 9.53 6.28
C PHE A 191 -5.81 10.37 7.55
N PHE A 192 -7.01 10.85 7.88
CA PHE A 192 -7.27 11.64 9.09
C PHE A 192 -8.18 10.89 10.08
N ASP A 193 -8.67 9.70 9.71
CA ASP A 193 -9.38 8.83 10.63
C ASP A 193 -8.42 8.25 11.66
N ALA A 194 -8.80 8.32 12.94
CA ALA A 194 -8.01 7.70 14.01
C ALA A 194 -7.81 6.23 13.65
N PRO A 195 -6.58 5.71 13.70
CA PRO A 195 -6.34 4.30 13.38
C PRO A 195 -7.23 3.47 14.31
N LYS A 196 -8.02 2.55 13.76
CA LYS A 196 -8.93 1.69 14.54
C LYS A 196 -8.21 0.99 15.71
N ILE A 197 -6.90 0.80 15.56
CA ILE A 197 -5.95 0.31 16.56
C ILE A 197 -6.05 1.09 17.89
N LEU A 198 -6.23 2.42 17.85
CA LEU A 198 -6.37 3.24 19.06
C LEU A 198 -7.77 3.23 19.66
N GLN A 199 -8.79 2.77 18.91
CA GLN A 199 -10.17 2.66 19.42
C GLN A 199 -10.35 1.41 20.31
N ASP A 200 -9.44 0.45 20.21
CA ASP A 200 -9.45 -0.80 21.00
C ASP A 200 -8.52 -0.74 22.23
N MET A 201 -8.10 0.46 22.63
CA MET A 201 -7.39 0.71 23.89
C MET A 201 -8.38 0.78 25.06
N GLY A 202 -9.33 -0.15 25.09
CA GLY A 202 -10.29 -0.32 26.17
C GLY A 202 -9.60 -0.81 27.44
N ASP A 203 -10.38 -0.97 28.51
CA ASP A 203 -9.89 -1.56 29.75
C ASP A 203 -9.45 -3.01 29.52
N ASN A 204 -8.14 -3.22 29.33
CA ASN A 204 -7.52 -4.54 29.14
C ASN A 204 -7.47 -5.35 30.45
N THR A 205 -8.21 -4.96 31.50
CA THR A 205 -8.25 -5.68 32.78
C THR A 205 -8.74 -7.12 32.57
N GLY A 206 -7.82 -8.08 32.75
CA GLY A 206 -8.05 -9.52 32.54
C GLY A 206 -7.59 -10.03 31.16
N ILE A 207 -7.41 -9.15 30.17
CA ILE A 207 -6.85 -9.49 28.87
C ILE A 207 -5.32 -9.58 29.04
N GLY A 208 -4.78 -10.81 29.01
CA GLY A 208 -3.34 -11.06 29.16
C GLY A 208 -2.93 -11.81 30.44
N GLU A 209 -3.88 -12.29 31.25
CA GLU A 209 -3.57 -13.13 32.42
C GLU A 209 -2.82 -14.42 32.03
N ASN A 210 -3.12 -15.00 30.87
CA ASN A 210 -2.40 -16.13 30.31
C ASN A 210 -0.93 -15.81 30.01
N ILE A 211 -0.63 -14.59 29.56
CA ILE A 211 0.73 -14.12 29.28
C ILE A 211 1.51 -13.96 30.58
N ILE A 212 0.89 -13.33 31.59
CA ILE A 212 1.51 -13.16 32.92
C ILE A 212 1.75 -14.52 33.58
N ARG A 213 0.77 -15.42 33.54
CA ARG A 213 0.90 -16.78 34.07
C ARG A 213 2.05 -17.53 33.40
N PHE A 214 2.13 -17.48 32.08
CA PHE A 214 3.23 -18.10 31.33
C PHE A 214 4.59 -17.50 31.70
N ALA A 215 4.68 -16.18 31.89
CA ALA A 215 5.92 -15.54 32.35
C ALA A 215 6.32 -16.01 33.75
N THR A 216 5.37 -16.16 34.69
CA THR A 216 5.66 -16.67 36.03
C THR A 216 6.08 -18.14 36.03
N GLU A 217 5.49 -18.97 35.16
CA GLU A 217 5.88 -20.37 34.96
C GLU A 217 7.31 -20.47 34.41
N LEU A 218 7.66 -19.62 33.44
CA LEU A 218 9.02 -19.53 32.91
C LEU A 218 10.03 -19.04 33.95
N GLU A 219 9.68 -18.04 34.76
CA GLU A 219 10.55 -17.56 35.85
C GLU A 219 10.86 -18.70 36.84
N ALA A 220 9.85 -19.50 37.19
CA ALA A 220 10.01 -20.65 38.08
C ALA A 220 10.88 -21.76 37.46
N GLN A 221 10.75 -22.01 36.16
CA GLN A 221 11.55 -23.02 35.44
C GLN A 221 13.01 -22.59 35.23
N GLN A 222 13.25 -21.32 34.95
CA GLN A 222 14.58 -20.80 34.61
C GLN A 222 15.43 -20.43 35.82
N GLY A 223 14.93 -20.60 37.03
CA GLY A 223 15.56 -20.15 38.27
C GLY A 223 16.98 -20.68 38.59
N HIS A 224 17.66 -21.43 37.72
CA HIS A 224 18.97 -22.03 38.01
C HIS A 224 20.01 -22.06 36.87
N SER A 225 19.75 -21.57 35.65
CA SER A 225 20.85 -21.43 34.67
C SER A 225 20.55 -20.37 33.61
N SER A 226 21.14 -19.19 33.79
CA SER A 226 21.15 -18.12 32.79
C SER A 226 21.86 -18.60 31.53
N ASN A 227 21.21 -18.44 30.38
CA ASN A 227 21.76 -18.55 29.02
C ASN A 227 21.68 -19.89 28.30
N ASP A 228 20.84 -20.84 28.70
CA ASP A 228 20.57 -21.98 27.83
C ASP A 228 19.64 -21.57 26.66
N PRO A 229 20.10 -21.59 25.39
CA PRO A 229 19.25 -21.36 24.21
C PRO A 229 18.11 -22.37 24.08
N SER A 230 18.09 -23.45 24.87
CA SER A 230 17.01 -24.42 24.95
C SER A 230 15.77 -23.94 25.74
N SER A 231 15.84 -22.77 26.39
CA SER A 231 14.81 -22.18 27.28
C SER A 231 13.44 -21.94 26.64
N GLY A 232 13.26 -22.25 25.36
CA GLY A 232 11.98 -22.18 24.66
C GLY A 232 11.49 -20.76 24.41
N LEU A 233 12.17 -19.72 24.89
CA LEU A 233 11.79 -18.33 24.60
C LEU A 233 12.56 -17.75 23.42
N GLY A 234 13.75 -18.27 23.09
CA GLY A 234 14.55 -17.76 21.98
C GLY A 234 15.09 -16.34 22.18
N CYS A 235 14.96 -15.76 23.37
CA CYS A 235 15.59 -14.50 23.78
C CYS A 235 16.05 -14.57 25.24
N GLU A 236 16.91 -13.62 25.63
CA GLU A 236 17.42 -13.53 27.01
C GLU A 236 16.32 -13.16 27.99
N TRP A 237 16.23 -13.91 29.09
CA TRP A 237 15.26 -13.66 30.14
C TRP A 237 15.68 -12.46 31.00
N SER A 238 14.81 -11.45 31.07
CA SER A 238 14.98 -10.31 31.96
C SER A 238 13.84 -10.26 32.98
N LYS A 239 14.20 -10.46 34.26
CA LYS A 239 13.25 -10.41 35.38
C LYS A 239 12.54 -9.06 35.50
N GLU A 240 13.26 -7.97 35.24
CA GLU A 240 12.70 -6.63 35.25
C GLU A 240 11.66 -6.45 34.14
N LEU A 241 12.03 -6.85 32.91
CA LEU A 241 11.20 -6.69 31.73
C LEU A 241 9.93 -7.55 31.78
N PHE A 242 10.03 -8.78 32.30
CA PHE A 242 8.95 -9.76 32.33
C PHE A 242 8.24 -9.87 33.69
N SER A 243 8.52 -8.94 34.60
CA SER A 243 7.74 -8.82 35.83
C SER A 243 6.26 -8.55 35.53
N ALA A 244 5.36 -9.04 36.37
CA ALA A 244 3.92 -8.87 36.17
C ALA A 244 3.51 -7.38 36.07
N ALA A 245 4.19 -6.49 36.81
CA ALA A 245 3.96 -5.05 36.73
C ALA A 245 4.41 -4.46 35.39
N SER A 246 5.62 -4.80 34.91
CA SER A 246 6.13 -4.36 33.60
C SER A 246 5.27 -4.85 32.44
N LEU A 247 4.82 -6.12 32.50
CA LEU A 247 3.94 -6.68 31.48
C LEU A 247 2.59 -5.98 31.43
N LYS A 248 2.00 -5.66 32.58
CA LYS A 248 0.74 -4.88 32.63
C LYS A 248 0.89 -3.47 32.08
N ASP A 249 1.97 -2.76 32.42
CA ASP A 249 2.25 -1.42 31.85
C ASP A 249 2.43 -1.50 30.32
N TYR A 250 3.10 -2.55 29.83
CA TYR A 250 3.25 -2.75 28.40
C TYR A 250 1.91 -3.06 27.72
N MET A 251 1.10 -3.98 28.28
CA MET A 251 -0.23 -4.34 27.74
C MET A 251 -1.20 -3.16 27.69
N GLN A 252 -1.08 -2.17 28.58
CA GLN A 252 -1.88 -0.94 28.53
C GLN A 252 -1.54 -0.05 27.32
N ARG A 253 -0.37 -0.27 26.70
CA ARG A 253 0.08 0.45 25.50
C ARG A 253 -0.23 -0.32 24.21
N CYS A 254 -0.71 -1.55 24.33
CA CYS A 254 -1.08 -2.45 23.24
C CYS A 254 -2.62 -2.42 23.04
N PRO A 255 -3.14 -2.55 21.81
CA PRO A 255 -4.56 -2.78 21.58
C PRO A 255 -5.02 -4.09 22.22
N GLY A 256 -6.22 -4.11 22.80
CA GLY A 256 -6.75 -5.29 23.49
C GLY A 256 -6.83 -6.53 22.59
N SER A 257 -7.19 -6.35 21.31
CA SER A 257 -7.17 -7.41 20.30
C SER A 257 -5.79 -8.04 20.08
N TYR A 258 -4.71 -7.28 20.15
CA TYR A 258 -3.35 -7.83 20.02
C TYR A 258 -2.99 -8.66 21.25
N VAL A 259 -3.22 -8.15 22.46
CA VAL A 259 -2.96 -8.89 23.70
C VAL A 259 -3.78 -10.18 23.74
N LYS A 260 -5.04 -10.13 23.31
CA LYS A 260 -5.96 -11.28 23.25
C LYS A 260 -5.52 -12.36 22.26
N ASN A 261 -5.05 -11.96 21.07
CA ASN A 261 -4.74 -12.90 19.98
C ASN A 261 -3.28 -13.36 19.96
N SER A 262 -2.40 -12.71 20.72
CA SER A 262 -0.99 -13.07 20.79
C SER A 262 -0.77 -14.33 21.62
N SER A 263 0.09 -15.23 21.15
CA SER A 263 0.57 -16.33 21.99
C SER A 263 1.49 -15.77 23.08
N PRO A 264 1.44 -16.28 24.33
CA PRO A 264 2.30 -15.81 25.42
C PRO A 264 3.78 -15.73 25.07
N ARG A 265 4.32 -16.77 24.43
CA ARG A 265 5.70 -16.81 23.95
C ARG A 265 6.01 -15.70 22.94
N SER A 266 5.18 -15.52 21.92
CA SER A 266 5.40 -14.47 20.90
C SER A 266 5.32 -13.08 21.51
N PHE A 267 4.38 -12.85 22.44
CA PHE A 267 4.22 -11.58 23.11
C PHE A 267 5.48 -11.19 23.90
N LEU A 268 6.05 -12.12 24.68
CA LEU A 268 7.28 -11.87 25.45
C LEU A 268 8.49 -11.61 24.53
N GLN A 269 8.61 -12.36 23.44
CA GLN A 269 9.66 -12.14 22.44
C GLN A 269 9.53 -10.77 21.75
N GLN A 270 8.30 -10.36 21.40
CA GLN A 270 8.03 -9.05 20.81
C GLN A 270 8.30 -7.93 21.81
N ARG A 271 7.97 -8.12 23.09
CA ARG A 271 8.32 -7.19 24.17
C ARG A 271 9.84 -7.02 24.30
N HIS A 272 10.60 -8.12 24.23
CA HIS A 272 12.06 -8.08 24.24
C HIS A 272 12.62 -7.31 23.04
N LEU A 273 12.13 -7.61 21.83
CA LEU A 273 12.52 -6.90 20.61
C LEU A 273 12.16 -5.42 20.65
N PHE A 274 11.03 -5.05 21.23
CA PHE A 274 10.65 -3.66 21.39
C PHE A 274 11.62 -2.92 22.31
N GLU A 275 11.97 -3.51 23.46
CA GLU A 275 12.88 -2.85 24.40
C GLU A 275 14.30 -2.70 23.83
N SER A 276 14.76 -3.61 22.95
CA SER A 276 16.07 -3.50 22.32
C SER A 276 16.18 -2.39 21.27
N VAL A 277 15.06 -1.95 20.68
CA VAL A 277 15.04 -0.86 19.68
C VAL A 277 14.52 0.47 20.22
N LYS A 278 13.80 0.45 21.35
CA LYS A 278 13.19 1.64 21.93
C LYS A 278 14.22 2.73 22.22
N GLY A 279 13.99 3.93 21.70
CA GLY A 279 14.88 5.08 21.88
C GLY A 279 16.12 5.08 20.98
N THR A 280 16.25 4.09 20.09
CA THR A 280 17.27 4.06 19.03
C THR A 280 16.62 4.42 17.69
N GLU A 281 17.38 4.47 16.60
CA GLU A 281 16.85 4.48 15.21
C GLU A 281 16.92 3.10 14.55
N GLY A 282 17.32 2.06 15.31
CA GLY A 282 17.64 0.74 14.79
C GLY A 282 16.44 -0.15 14.47
N THR A 283 16.76 -1.32 13.92
CA THR A 283 15.84 -2.43 13.66
C THR A 283 16.40 -3.68 14.34
N ALA A 284 15.55 -4.38 15.11
CA ALA A 284 15.89 -5.67 15.68
C ALA A 284 15.10 -6.77 14.97
N VAL A 285 15.78 -7.89 14.72
CA VAL A 285 15.24 -9.02 13.99
C VAL A 285 15.47 -10.29 14.80
N MET A 286 14.45 -11.12 14.91
CA MET A 286 14.56 -12.45 15.51
C MET A 286 14.02 -13.50 14.55
N PHE A 287 14.78 -14.58 14.40
CA PHE A 287 14.43 -15.74 13.60
C PHE A 287 14.06 -16.88 14.53
N GLU A 288 12.93 -17.52 14.27
CA GLU A 288 12.48 -18.70 15.00
C GLU A 288 12.27 -19.83 13.98
N PRO A 289 12.85 -21.03 14.18
CA PRO A 289 12.56 -22.17 13.31
C PRO A 289 11.04 -22.39 13.28
N ALA A 290 10.47 -22.50 12.08
CA ALA A 290 9.08 -22.91 11.92
C ALA A 290 9.02 -24.42 12.13
N THR A 291 9.12 -24.86 13.38
CA THR A 291 8.96 -26.26 13.74
C THR A 291 7.55 -26.70 13.35
N GLU A 292 7.46 -27.67 12.45
CA GLU A 292 6.22 -28.37 12.10
C GLU A 292 5.72 -29.11 13.35
N GLY A 293 4.84 -28.47 14.11
CA GLY A 293 4.29 -29.00 15.34
C GLY A 293 4.49 -28.04 16.50
N LEU A 294 3.58 -27.07 16.64
CA LEU A 294 3.43 -26.37 17.91
C LEU A 294 2.77 -27.32 18.91
N PRO A 295 3.40 -27.64 20.05
CA PRO A 295 2.66 -28.16 21.20
C PRO A 295 1.81 -27.00 21.73
N GLY A 296 0.56 -26.91 21.26
CA GLY A 296 -0.37 -25.84 21.64
C GLY A 296 -1.21 -25.25 20.52
N SER A 297 -1.07 -25.71 19.27
CA SER A 297 -2.15 -25.51 18.28
C SER A 297 -3.31 -26.41 18.67
N TRP A 298 -4.26 -25.89 19.46
CA TRP A 298 -5.56 -26.52 19.71
C TRP A 298 -6.45 -26.45 18.46
N SER A 299 -5.90 -26.77 17.29
CA SER A 299 -6.72 -27.04 16.10
C SER A 299 -7.33 -28.42 16.30
N THR A 300 -8.51 -28.41 16.91
CA THR A 300 -9.45 -29.52 16.91
C THR A 300 -9.67 -29.95 15.45
N GLU A 301 -9.39 -31.22 15.19
CA GLU A 301 -9.87 -31.99 14.05
C GLU A 301 -9.38 -31.64 12.62
N GLY A 302 -8.46 -32.48 12.13
CA GLY A 302 -8.72 -33.20 10.88
C GLY A 302 -8.45 -32.47 9.57
N TYR A 303 -7.23 -31.99 9.32
CA TYR A 303 -6.77 -31.74 7.96
C TYR A 303 -5.35 -32.27 7.72
N ASN A 304 -5.24 -33.04 6.64
CA ASN A 304 -4.09 -33.84 6.21
C ASN A 304 -2.72 -33.14 6.42
N HIS A 305 -1.86 -33.78 7.21
CA HIS A 305 -0.42 -33.52 7.22
C HIS A 305 0.17 -33.96 5.87
N TYR A 306 0.39 -33.01 4.97
CA TYR A 306 1.36 -33.18 3.92
C TYR A 306 2.75 -33.08 4.55
N HIS A 307 3.48 -34.19 4.59
CA HIS A 307 4.93 -34.21 4.86
C HIS A 307 5.64 -33.34 3.81
N ILE A 308 5.90 -32.07 4.12
CA ILE A 308 6.87 -31.29 3.36
C ILE A 308 8.22 -31.56 4.03
N ALA A 309 8.86 -32.64 3.59
CA ALA A 309 10.24 -32.92 3.95
C ALA A 309 11.13 -31.71 3.59
N GLU A 310 11.98 -31.31 4.55
CA GLU A 310 13.22 -30.55 4.35
C GLU A 310 13.13 -29.12 3.79
N GLN A 311 12.28 -28.26 4.35
CA GLN A 311 12.47 -26.81 4.18
C GLN A 311 12.65 -26.13 5.53
N ASN A 312 13.87 -25.61 5.75
CA ASN A 312 14.24 -24.70 6.85
C ASN A 312 13.43 -23.41 6.74
N SER A 313 12.16 -23.49 7.12
CA SER A 313 11.30 -22.32 7.20
C SER A 313 11.49 -21.65 8.56
N PHE A 314 11.48 -20.33 8.57
CA PHE A 314 11.65 -19.52 9.77
C PHE A 314 10.51 -18.52 9.88
N TRP A 315 10.08 -18.27 11.11
CA TRP A 315 9.28 -17.12 11.47
C TRP A 315 10.20 -15.92 11.66
N LEU A 316 9.90 -14.83 10.94
CA LEU A 316 10.61 -13.57 11.08
C LEU A 316 9.81 -12.61 11.96
N LYS A 317 10.43 -12.16 13.05
CA LYS A 317 9.90 -11.12 13.93
C LYS A 317 10.79 -9.89 13.80
N VAL A 318 10.19 -8.73 13.51
CA VAL A 318 10.91 -7.47 13.26
C VAL A 318 10.32 -6.38 14.14
N ALA A 319 11.16 -5.71 14.92
CA ALA A 319 10.83 -4.48 15.63
C ALA A 319 11.66 -3.32 15.08
N THR A 320 11.05 -2.15 14.98
CA THR A 320 11.70 -0.92 14.49
C THR A 320 11.55 0.18 15.53
N SER A 321 12.53 1.06 15.60
CA SER A 321 12.65 2.21 16.51
C SER A 321 11.41 3.09 16.66
N ASN A 322 10.60 3.23 15.61
CA ASN A 322 9.38 4.05 15.60
C ASN A 322 8.09 3.22 15.73
N ALA A 323 8.20 1.93 16.07
CA ALA A 323 7.02 1.12 16.32
C ALA A 323 6.38 1.48 17.66
N ILE A 324 5.08 1.72 17.66
CA ILE A 324 4.28 1.73 18.89
C ILE A 324 4.22 0.27 19.38
N PRO A 325 4.24 0.01 20.70
CA PRO A 325 3.86 -1.29 21.24
C PRO A 325 2.62 -1.81 20.50
N GLN A 326 2.79 -2.89 19.73
CA GLN A 326 1.63 -3.61 19.22
C GLN A 326 1.01 -4.32 20.39
#